data_AF-A0A914FW87-F1
#
_entry.id   AF-A0A914FW87-F1
#
_cell.length_a   1.000
_cell.length_b   1.000
_cell.length_c   1.000
_cell.angle_alpha   90.00
_cell.angle_beta   90.00
_cell.angle_gamma   90.00
#
_symmetry.space_group_name_H-M   'P 1'
#
loop_
_entity.id
_entity.type
_entity.pdbx_description
1 polymer ?
#
loop_
_entity_poly.entity_id
_entity_poly.type
_entity_poly.pdbx_seq_one_letter_code
_entity_poly.pdbx_strand_id
1 'polypeptide(L)'
;MDKEPLSPPKRYNRDHRFGLRFFKSIPILFPLFYPTWEWAFLFTFGIMILNAISEWLTNKIGHYPSEMYGVLLAKDYHGFWHIFVEGTFMYIAKTACLAVITFVSWLLYVAYRRNVVSSLQRRYFRNNIYYRINCVDGQGIDNP
;
A
#
# COMPACT_ATOMS: atom_id res chain seq x y z
N MET A 1 7.78 28.25 -56.83
CA MET A 1 8.21 28.64 -55.47
C MET A 1 7.52 27.70 -54.52
N ASP A 2 8.17 26.56 -54.35
CA ASP A 2 7.67 25.37 -53.66
C ASP A 2 7.63 25.63 -52.15
N LYS A 3 6.48 25.36 -51.54
CA LYS A 3 6.33 25.43 -50.08
C LYS A 3 6.84 24.12 -49.50
N GLU A 4 7.96 24.20 -48.77
CA GLU A 4 8.48 23.08 -47.99
C GLU A 4 7.39 22.54 -47.03
N PRO A 5 7.22 21.22 -46.91
CA PRO A 5 6.27 20.65 -45.97
C PRO A 5 6.77 20.87 -44.53
N LEU A 6 5.93 21.50 -43.71
CA LEU A 6 6.16 21.74 -42.28
C LEU A 6 6.50 20.40 -41.61
N SER A 7 7.74 20.26 -41.13
CA SER A 7 8.18 19.06 -40.42
C SER A 7 7.27 18.80 -39.21
N PRO A 8 6.80 17.57 -38.97
CA PRO A 8 5.96 17.27 -37.82
C PRO A 8 6.71 17.61 -36.52
N PRO A 9 6.01 18.07 -35.46
CA PRO A 9 6.66 18.38 -34.20
C PRO A 9 7.41 17.15 -33.71
N LYS A 10 8.71 17.30 -33.47
CA LYS A 10 9.54 16.26 -32.84
C LYS A 10 8.86 15.87 -31.53
N ARG A 11 8.13 14.75 -31.53
CA ARG A 11 7.70 14.08 -30.30
C ARG A 11 8.97 13.83 -29.51
N TYR A 12 9.18 14.60 -28.46
CA TYR A 12 10.25 14.40 -27.49
C TYR A 12 9.98 13.07 -26.83
N ASN A 13 10.51 12.01 -27.45
CA ASN A 13 10.45 10.66 -26.96
C ASN A 13 11.30 10.65 -25.69
N ARG A 14 10.66 10.91 -24.55
CA ARG A 14 11.31 10.71 -23.25
C ARG A 14 11.58 9.23 -23.17
N ASP A 15 12.82 8.85 -23.46
CA ASP A 15 13.35 7.56 -23.08
C ASP A 15 12.89 7.29 -21.64
N HIS A 16 12.06 6.27 -21.48
CA HIS A 16 11.55 5.81 -20.19
C HIS A 16 12.69 5.09 -19.45
N ARG A 17 13.79 5.82 -19.22
CA ARG A 17 14.78 5.42 -18.24
C ARG A 17 14.08 5.57 -16.90
N PHE A 18 13.49 4.48 -16.42
CA PHE A 18 13.13 4.21 -15.02
C PHE A 18 14.40 4.27 -14.13
N GLY A 19 15.24 5.28 -14.32
CA GLY A 19 16.54 5.43 -13.68
C GLY A 19 16.49 6.61 -12.75
N LEU A 20 16.52 6.32 -11.44
CA LEU A 20 16.81 7.21 -10.29
C LEU A 20 15.90 8.45 -10.09
N ARG A 21 15.44 9.13 -11.15
CA ARG A 21 14.50 10.25 -11.10
C ARG A 21 13.13 9.81 -10.58
N PHE A 22 12.68 8.61 -10.95
CA PHE A 22 11.45 8.02 -10.39
C PHE A 22 11.57 7.87 -8.87
N PHE A 23 12.68 7.30 -8.39
CA PHE A 23 12.95 7.16 -6.96
C PHE A 23 13.08 8.51 -6.24
N LYS A 24 13.64 9.54 -6.88
CA LYS A 24 13.66 10.91 -6.33
C LYS A 24 12.27 11.54 -6.23
N SER A 25 11.30 11.12 -7.04
CA SER A 25 9.92 11.62 -6.98
C SER A 25 9.07 10.97 -5.88
N ILE A 26 9.38 9.74 -5.46
CA ILE A 26 8.68 9.02 -4.40
C ILE A 26 8.63 9.79 -3.06
N PRO A 27 9.74 10.35 -2.53
CA PRO A 27 9.69 11.11 -1.28
C PRO A 27 8.91 12.43 -1.39
N ILE A 28 8.72 12.95 -2.60
CA ILE A 28 7.88 14.15 -2.84
C ILE A 28 6.39 13.81 -2.72
N LEU A 29 6.00 12.57 -3.03
CA LEU A 29 4.63 12.08 -2.84
C LEU A 29 4.32 11.71 -1.39
N PHE A 30 5.32 11.34 -0.57
CA PHE A 30 5.14 10.99 0.85
C PHE A 30 4.27 11.98 1.66
N PRO A 31 4.52 13.30 1.62
CA PRO A 31 3.68 14.28 2.33
C PRO A 31 2.27 14.42 1.73
N LEU A 32 2.01 13.87 0.53
CA LEU A 32 0.67 13.82 -0.07
C LEU A 32 -0.18 12.68 0.51
N PHE A 33 0.47 11.58 0.93
CA PHE A 33 -0.17 10.42 1.57
C PHE A 33 -0.53 10.71 3.03
N TYR A 34 0.31 11.48 3.74
CA TYR A 34 0.12 11.85 5.15
C TYR A 34 -0.05 13.37 5.33
N PRO A 35 -1.17 13.97 4.86
CA PRO A 35 -1.41 15.40 5.02
C PRO A 35 -1.68 15.80 6.48
N THR A 36 -2.17 14.87 7.31
CA THR A 36 -2.31 15.02 8.77
C THR A 36 -1.54 13.88 9.43
N TRP A 37 -0.53 14.24 10.22
CA TRP A 37 0.45 13.28 10.72
C TRP A 37 -0.12 12.34 11.80
N GLU A 38 -1.24 12.68 12.42
CA GLU A 38 -1.73 11.95 13.59
C GLU A 38 -2.46 10.65 13.23
N TRP A 39 -3.59 10.72 12.49
CA TRP A 39 -4.45 9.54 12.29
C TRP A 39 -3.86 8.49 11.34
N ALA A 40 -3.32 8.91 10.20
CA ALA A 40 -2.79 7.97 9.20
C ALA A 40 -1.53 7.26 9.73
N PHE A 41 -0.70 7.96 10.52
CA PHE A 41 0.47 7.37 11.16
C PHE A 41 0.08 6.38 12.28
N LEU A 42 -0.94 6.71 13.08
CA LEU A 42 -1.46 5.79 14.09
C LEU A 42 -1.98 4.49 13.46
N PHE A 43 -2.70 4.56 12.34
CA PHE A 43 -3.16 3.36 11.63
C PHE A 43 -2.02 2.53 11.04
N THR A 44 -0.99 3.17 10.47
CA THR A 44 0.14 2.43 9.90
C THR A 44 1.00 1.79 10.98
N PHE A 45 1.25 2.51 12.07
CA PHE A 45 1.95 1.97 13.24
C PHE A 45 1.14 0.85 13.91
N GLY A 46 -0.18 1.01 14.03
CA GLY A 46 -1.08 -0.02 14.55
C GLY A 46 -1.05 -1.30 13.70
N ILE A 47 -1.09 -1.18 12.38
CA ILE A 47 -0.93 -2.32 11.47
C ILE A 47 0.47 -2.95 11.62
N MET A 48 1.53 -2.16 11.78
CA MET A 48 2.89 -2.69 11.99
C MET A 48 2.96 -3.55 13.25
N ILE A 49 2.40 -3.07 14.37
CA ILE A 49 2.34 -3.83 15.63
C ILE A 49 1.51 -5.10 15.46
N LEU A 50 0.33 -5.01 14.83
CA LEU A 50 -0.52 -6.18 14.61
C LEU A 50 0.18 -7.24 13.76
N ASN A 51 0.91 -6.84 12.73
CA ASN A 51 1.69 -7.78 11.92
C ASN A 51 2.80 -8.46 12.74
N ALA A 52 3.51 -7.70 13.58
CA ALA A 52 4.53 -8.25 14.47
C ALA A 52 3.95 -9.28 15.47
N ILE A 53 2.79 -8.97 16.06
CA ILE A 53 2.05 -9.92 16.91
C ILE A 53 1.67 -11.16 16.09
N SER A 54 1.17 -10.98 14.88
CA SER A 54 0.74 -12.08 14.03
C SER A 54 1.90 -13.00 13.65
N GLU A 55 3.10 -12.44 13.44
CA GLU A 55 4.33 -13.19 13.16
C GLU A 55 4.78 -14.00 14.38
N TRP A 56 4.70 -13.38 15.57
CA TRP A 56 4.97 -14.07 16.82
C TRP A 56 4.01 -15.25 17.04
N LEU A 57 2.71 -15.08 16.74
CA LEU A 57 1.74 -16.17 16.77
C LEU A 57 2.09 -17.29 15.78
N THR A 58 2.50 -16.95 14.54
CA THR A 58 2.92 -17.96 13.54
C THR A 58 4.08 -18.80 14.07
N ASN A 59 5.08 -18.16 14.68
CA ASN A 59 6.24 -18.84 15.26
C ASN A 59 5.83 -19.78 16.41
N LYS A 60 4.88 -19.36 17.25
CA LYS A 60 4.36 -20.21 18.33
C LYS A 60 3.56 -21.39 17.81
N ILE A 61 2.67 -21.16 16.84
CA ILE A 61 1.84 -22.20 16.21
C ILE A 61 2.72 -23.29 15.58
N GLY A 62 3.87 -22.94 15.01
CA GLY A 62 4.81 -23.91 14.43
C GLY A 62 5.39 -24.92 15.43
N HIS A 63 5.43 -24.61 16.72
CA HIS A 63 5.97 -25.49 17.78
C HIS A 63 4.96 -26.54 18.25
N TYR A 64 3.66 -26.22 18.24
CA TYR A 64 2.59 -27.11 18.75
C TYR A 64 2.51 -28.47 18.06
N PRO A 65 2.62 -28.60 16.72
CA PRO A 65 2.60 -29.91 16.06
C PRO A 65 3.72 -30.82 16.58
N SER A 66 4.92 -30.27 16.81
CA SER A 66 6.07 -31.02 17.30
C SER A 66 5.84 -31.57 18.71
N GLU A 67 5.30 -30.77 19.62
CA GLU A 67 4.93 -31.23 20.97
C GLU A 67 3.79 -32.25 20.92
N MET A 68 2.81 -32.03 20.05
CA MET A 68 1.69 -32.95 19.86
C MET A 68 2.18 -34.35 19.43
N TYR A 69 3.14 -34.42 18.51
CA TYR A 69 3.76 -35.70 18.11
C TYR A 69 4.54 -36.37 19.26
N GLY A 70 5.24 -35.58 20.09
CA GLY A 70 5.97 -36.10 21.25
C GLY A 70 5.04 -36.77 22.28
N VAL A 71 3.91 -36.13 22.58
CA VAL A 71 2.90 -36.66 23.51
C VAL A 71 2.16 -37.87 22.93
N LEU A 72 1.92 -37.87 21.60
CA LEU A 72 1.35 -39.02 20.91
C LEU A 72 2.26 -40.25 21.00
N LEU A 73 3.58 -40.07 20.84
CA LEU A 73 4.57 -41.13 21.00
C LEU A 73 4.58 -41.70 22.42
N ALA A 74 4.39 -40.83 23.42
CA ALA A 74 4.32 -41.20 24.83
C ALA A 74 2.98 -41.87 25.23
N LYS A 75 2.00 -41.96 24.32
CA LYS A 75 0.64 -42.49 24.55
C LYS A 75 -0.11 -41.80 25.69
N ASP A 76 0.16 -40.53 25.94
CA ASP A 76 -0.58 -39.75 26.93
C ASP A 76 -1.77 -39.02 26.27
N TYR A 77 -2.96 -39.56 26.51
CA TYR A 77 -4.21 -39.02 25.97
C TYR A 77 -4.61 -37.69 26.60
N HIS A 78 -4.29 -37.46 27.88
CA HIS A 78 -4.71 -36.25 28.58
C HIS A 78 -3.86 -35.06 28.14
N GLY A 79 -2.54 -35.26 28.01
CA GLY A 79 -1.63 -34.24 27.47
C GLY A 79 -1.98 -33.83 26.03
N PHE A 80 -2.41 -34.79 25.20
CA PHE A 80 -2.80 -34.52 23.82
C PHE A 80 -3.98 -33.54 23.73
N TRP A 81 -5.05 -33.78 24.49
CA TRP A 81 -6.23 -32.90 24.47
C TRP A 81 -5.92 -31.49 24.96
N HIS A 82 -5.04 -31.34 25.95
CA HIS A 82 -4.61 -30.02 26.42
C HIS A 82 -3.92 -29.22 25.32
N ILE A 83 -2.90 -29.82 24.69
CA ILE A 83 -2.14 -29.19 23.60
C ILE A 83 -3.03 -28.90 22.39
N PHE A 84 -3.97 -29.80 22.08
CA PHE A 84 -4.89 -29.64 20.96
C PHE A 84 -5.85 -28.46 21.16
N VAL A 85 -6.43 -28.32 22.35
CA VAL A 85 -7.33 -27.20 22.68
C VAL A 85 -6.56 -25.87 22.67
N GLU A 86 -5.36 -25.85 23.27
CA GLU A 86 -4.49 -24.68 23.27
C GLU A 86 -4.09 -24.25 21.85
N GLY A 87 -3.64 -25.19 21.02
CA GLY A 87 -3.28 -24.94 19.62
C GLY A 87 -4.47 -24.44 18.79
N THR A 88 -5.68 -24.97 19.01
CA THR A 88 -6.90 -24.50 18.35
C THR A 88 -7.23 -23.06 18.73
N PHE A 89 -7.11 -22.71 20.02
CA PHE A 89 -7.31 -21.34 20.49
C PHE A 89 -6.29 -20.37 19.86
N MET A 90 -5.02 -20.77 19.77
CA MET A 90 -4.00 -19.96 19.11
C MET A 90 -4.26 -19.77 17.62
N TYR A 91 -4.77 -20.79 16.93
CA TYR A 91 -5.15 -20.68 15.51
C TYR A 91 -6.34 -19.72 15.32
N ILE A 92 -7.34 -19.78 16.19
CA ILE A 92 -8.46 -18.81 16.19
C ILE A 92 -7.93 -17.39 16.42
N ALA A 93 -7.04 -17.20 17.40
CA ALA A 93 -6.42 -15.90 17.64
C ALA A 93 -5.63 -15.37 16.43
N LYS A 94 -4.91 -16.24 15.71
CA LYS A 94 -4.16 -15.88 14.50
C LYS A 94 -5.09 -15.44 13.36
N THR A 95 -6.16 -16.20 13.12
CA THR A 95 -7.12 -15.87 12.06
C THR A 95 -7.87 -14.58 12.38
N ALA A 96 -8.24 -14.36 13.65
CA ALA A 96 -8.82 -13.09 14.11
C ALA A 96 -7.84 -11.92 13.89
N CYS A 97 -6.57 -12.05 14.26
CA CYS A 97 -5.57 -11.02 14.00
C CYS A 97 -5.43 -10.71 12.51
N LEU A 98 -5.39 -11.75 11.66
CA LEU A 98 -5.30 -11.59 10.20
C LEU A 98 -6.52 -10.84 9.64
N ALA A 99 -7.73 -11.14 10.15
CA ALA A 99 -8.95 -10.44 9.76
C ALA A 99 -8.89 -8.96 10.14
N VAL A 100 -8.42 -8.63 11.35
CA VAL A 100 -8.25 -7.24 11.80
C VAL A 100 -7.22 -6.52 10.93
N ILE A 101 -6.05 -7.12 10.67
CA ILE A 101 -5.02 -6.53 9.80
C ILE A 101 -5.61 -6.21 8.42
N THR A 102 -6.34 -7.16 7.84
CA THR A 102 -6.97 -7.00 6.53
C THR A 102 -7.99 -5.86 6.55
N PHE A 103 -8.84 -5.82 7.57
CA PHE A 103 -9.85 -4.77 7.74
C PHE A 103 -9.24 -3.38 7.88
N VAL A 104 -8.23 -3.20 8.75
CA VAL A 104 -7.55 -1.91 8.93
C VAL A 104 -6.80 -1.53 7.66
N SER A 105 -6.23 -2.49 6.92
CA SER A 105 -5.57 -2.22 5.64
C SER A 105 -6.54 -1.67 4.59
N TRP A 106 -7.77 -2.17 4.54
CA TRP A 106 -8.82 -1.63 3.69
C TRP A 106 -9.22 -0.21 4.09
N LEU A 107 -9.41 0.06 5.38
CA LEU A 107 -9.70 1.42 5.87
C LEU A 107 -8.58 2.40 5.52
N LEU A 108 -7.33 1.97 5.73
CA LEU A 108 -6.14 2.75 5.42
C LEU A 108 -6.04 3.03 3.91
N TYR A 109 -6.34 2.05 3.06
CA TYR A 109 -6.40 2.23 1.61
C TYR A 109 -7.42 3.30 1.19
N VAL A 110 -8.64 3.25 1.74
CA VAL A 110 -9.68 4.24 1.46
C VAL A 110 -9.26 5.64 1.93
N ALA A 111 -8.69 5.75 3.14
CA ALA A 111 -8.19 7.00 3.68
C ALA A 111 -7.06 7.60 2.82
N TYR A 112 -6.09 6.78 2.40
CA TYR A 112 -5.02 7.21 1.51
C TYR A 112 -5.55 7.70 0.18
N ARG A 113 -6.45 6.94 -0.45
CA ARG A 113 -7.03 7.34 -1.74
C ARG A 113 -7.70 8.70 -1.64
N ARG A 114 -8.49 8.92 -0.59
CA ARG A 114 -9.16 10.21 -0.36
C ARG A 114 -8.15 11.34 -0.16
N ASN A 115 -7.09 11.12 0.62
CA ASN A 115 -6.06 12.12 0.90
C ASN A 115 -5.26 12.50 -0.36
N VAL A 116 -4.85 11.50 -1.14
CA VAL A 116 -4.08 11.69 -2.38
C VAL A 116 -4.92 12.41 -3.42
N VAL A 117 -6.16 11.95 -3.66
CA VAL A 117 -7.05 12.58 -4.65
C VAL A 117 -7.34 14.02 -4.26
N SER A 118 -7.69 14.29 -3.00
CA SER A 118 -7.99 15.66 -2.52
C SER A 118 -6.77 16.59 -2.66
N SER A 119 -5.58 16.10 -2.32
CA SER A 119 -4.36 16.89 -2.39
C SER A 119 -3.91 17.12 -3.84
N LEU A 120 -4.09 16.13 -4.71
CA LEU A 120 -3.82 16.24 -6.15
C LEU A 120 -4.80 17.22 -6.79
N GLN A 121 -6.09 17.12 -6.46
CA GLN A 121 -7.13 18.00 -6.95
C GLN A 121 -6.87 19.46 -6.55
N ARG A 122 -6.50 19.73 -5.29
CA ARG A 122 -6.09 21.08 -4.85
C ARG A 122 -4.91 21.62 -5.64
N ARG A 123 -3.90 20.80 -5.94
CA ARG A 123 -2.74 21.21 -6.75
C ARG A 123 -3.10 21.42 -8.22
N TYR A 124 -4.00 20.60 -8.76
CA TYR A 124 -4.46 20.67 -10.14
C TYR A 124 -5.24 21.95 -10.44
N PHE A 125 -6.13 22.36 -9.52
CA PHE A 125 -6.91 23.60 -9.65
C PHE A 125 -6.16 24.85 -9.19
N ARG A 126 -5.02 24.72 -8.51
CA ARG A 126 -4.22 25.87 -8.09
C ARG A 126 -3.59 26.55 -9.32
N ASN A 127 -3.65 27.88 -9.36
CA ASN A 127 -2.89 28.72 -10.29
C ASN A 127 -3.15 28.44 -11.79
N ASN A 128 -4.39 28.10 -12.16
CA ASN A 128 -4.79 27.78 -13.55
C ASN A 128 -3.90 26.71 -14.20
N ILE A 129 -3.32 25.81 -13.40
CA ILE A 129 -2.50 24.71 -13.89
C ILE A 129 -3.32 23.79 -14.81
N TYR A 130 -4.63 23.62 -14.54
CA TYR A 130 -5.59 23.00 -15.47
C TYR A 130 -5.44 23.52 -16.90
N TYR A 131 -5.48 24.84 -17.08
CA TYR A 131 -5.33 25.47 -18.39
C TYR A 131 -3.92 25.31 -18.94
N ARG A 132 -2.88 25.45 -18.11
CA ARG A 132 -1.50 25.25 -18.58
C ARG A 132 -1.19 23.81 -18.99
N ILE A 133 -1.79 22.81 -18.35
CA ILE A 133 -1.56 21.41 -18.72
C ILE A 133 -2.37 21.05 -19.95
N ASN A 134 -3.65 21.45 -20.02
CA ASN A 134 -4.52 21.05 -21.13
C ASN A 134 -4.35 21.93 -22.39
N CYS A 135 -3.93 23.20 -22.26
CA CYS A 135 -3.77 24.12 -23.39
C CYS A 135 -2.34 24.19 -23.94
N VAL A 136 -1.31 23.73 -23.21
CA VAL A 136 0.09 23.74 -23.74
C VAL A 136 0.31 22.65 -24.79
N ASP A 137 -0.50 21.58 -24.81
CA ASP A 137 -0.54 20.63 -25.94
C ASP A 137 -1.31 21.18 -27.16
N GLY A 138 -2.00 22.32 -27.00
CA GLY A 138 -2.62 23.08 -28.08
C GLY A 138 -1.68 24.16 -28.60
N GLN A 139 -0.60 23.78 -29.29
CA GLN A 139 0.08 24.66 -30.26
C GLN A 139 -0.83 24.92 -31.48
N GLY A 140 -2.02 25.44 -31.23
CA GLY A 140 -3.11 25.55 -32.19
C GLY A 140 -4.47 25.48 -31.50
N ILE A 141 -4.72 26.30 -30.48
CA ILE A 141 -6.09 26.78 -30.28
C ILE A 141 -6.32 27.82 -31.37
N ASP A 142 -6.58 27.32 -32.57
CA ASP A 142 -7.25 28.06 -33.63
C ASP A 142 -8.74 27.77 -33.44
N ASN A 143 -9.34 28.47 -32.48
CA ASN A 143 -10.78 28.67 -32.55
C ASN A 143 -10.99 29.76 -33.62
N PRO A 144 -11.89 29.57 -34.60
CA PRO A 144 -12.16 30.55 -35.65
C PRO A 144 -12.54 31.93 -35.10
#